data_AF-A0A842LTQ5-F1
#
_entry.id   AF-A0A842LTQ5-F1
#
_cell.length_a   1.000
_cell.length_b   1.000
_cell.length_c   1.000
_cell.angle_alpha   90.00
_cell.angle_beta   90.00
_cell.angle_gamma   90.00
#
_symmetry.space_group_name_H-M   'P 1'
#
loop_
_entity.id
_entity.type
_entity.pdbx_description
1 polymer ?
#
loop_
_entity_poly.entity_id
_entity_poly.type
_entity_poly.pdbx_seq_one_letter_code
_entity_poly.pdbx_strand_id
1 'polypeptide(L)'
;MKRRHNFTIFSTETGIEVIESPVKSLILSELKKGALSFQEIVRITDKSKSTVSKHLSDLRKAGLIVEMPDPEDRRRKVFEINSRYLGKLTRKRIDELDEEKTEFLAEHLTERGDPLEFFRLMFHVLRVELIKEGINIDPVLHEAGKRI
;
A
#
# COMPACT_ATOMS: atom_id res chain seq x y z
N MET A 1 -10.24 2.24 23.87
CA MET A 1 -9.33 2.41 22.71
C MET A 1 -10.11 2.23 21.42
N LYS A 2 -10.31 3.29 20.61
CA LYS A 2 -10.91 3.16 19.27
C LYS A 2 -9.96 2.34 18.38
N ARG A 3 -10.45 1.26 17.76
CA ARG A 3 -9.66 0.47 16.80
C ARG A 3 -9.24 1.40 15.65
N ARG A 4 -7.93 1.50 15.40
CA ARG A 4 -7.40 2.16 14.21
C ARG A 4 -7.80 1.32 13.00
N HIS A 5 -8.72 1.82 12.18
CA HIS A 5 -9.03 1.20 10.89
C HIS A 5 -7.92 1.59 9.93
N ASN A 6 -7.10 0.60 9.54
CA ASN A 6 -6.09 0.76 8.52
C ASN A 6 -6.67 0.22 7.22
N PHE A 7 -6.81 1.08 6.22
CA PHE A 7 -7.26 0.67 4.90
C PHE A 7 -6.05 0.55 3.99
N THR A 8 -6.02 -0.51 3.18
CA THR A 8 -4.96 -0.70 2.18
C THR A 8 -5.59 -0.59 0.80
N ILE A 9 -5.04 0.26 -0.06
CA ILE A 9 -5.60 0.56 -1.39
C ILE A 9 -4.77 -0.15 -2.47
N PHE A 10 -5.47 -0.81 -3.38
CA PHE A 10 -4.90 -1.49 -4.54
C PHE A 10 -5.61 -1.05 -5.82
N SER A 11 -4.87 -1.01 -6.92
CA SER A 11 -5.39 -0.92 -8.28
C SER A 11 -5.41 -2.30 -8.90
N THR A 12 -6.56 -2.67 -9.45
CA THR A 12 -6.78 -3.86 -10.26
C THR A 12 -7.08 -3.43 -11.70
N GLU A 13 -7.25 -4.39 -12.61
CA GLU A 13 -7.68 -4.11 -13.99
C GLU A 13 -9.09 -3.48 -14.05
N THR A 14 -9.94 -3.76 -13.06
CA THR A 14 -11.34 -3.33 -13.02
C THR A 14 -11.57 -2.06 -12.21
N GLY A 15 -10.58 -1.60 -11.43
CA GLY A 15 -10.71 -0.36 -10.65
C GLY A 15 -9.82 -0.30 -9.42
N ILE A 16 -10.34 0.36 -8.38
CA ILE A 16 -9.66 0.54 -7.08
C ILE A 16 -10.38 -0.32 -6.04
N GLU A 17 -9.59 -1.11 -5.31
CA GLU A 17 -10.06 -1.97 -4.23
C GLU A 17 -9.49 -1.50 -2.90
N VAL A 18 -10.38 -1.34 -1.91
CA VAL A 18 -10.03 -0.88 -0.56
C VAL A 18 -10.20 -2.05 0.43
N ILE A 19 -9.10 -2.42 1.08
CA ILE A 19 -9.06 -3.55 2.00
C ILE A 19 -8.99 -3.06 3.44
N GLU A 20 -10.05 -3.31 4.21
CA GLU A 20 -10.12 -3.01 5.65
C GLU A 20 -9.61 -4.17 6.51
N SER A 21 -9.68 -5.41 6.00
CA SER A 21 -9.36 -6.60 6.77
C SER A 21 -7.86 -6.66 7.05
N PRO A 22 -7.43 -6.72 8.33
CA PRO A 22 -6.01 -6.85 8.68
C PRO A 22 -5.38 -8.13 8.13
N VAL A 23 -6.16 -9.23 8.13
CA VAL A 23 -5.69 -10.52 7.62
C VAL A 23 -5.50 -10.46 6.11
N LYS A 24 -6.46 -9.92 5.35
CA LYS A 24 -6.31 -9.75 3.90
C LYS A 24 -5.13 -8.83 3.56
N SER A 25 -4.95 -7.74 4.33
CA SER A 25 -3.82 -6.83 4.16
C SER A 25 -2.47 -7.51 4.38
N LEU A 26 -2.37 -8.39 5.40
CA LEU A 26 -1.18 -9.20 5.66
C LEU A 26 -0.90 -10.17 4.52
N ILE A 27 -1.91 -10.89 4.04
CA ILE A 27 -1.76 -11.82 2.90
C ILE A 27 -1.20 -11.07 1.68
N LEU A 28 -1.80 -9.93 1.34
CA LEU A 28 -1.34 -9.12 0.19
C LEU A 28 0.07 -8.58 0.39
N SER A 29 0.46 -8.17 1.61
CA SER A 29 1.81 -7.67 1.86
C SER A 29 2.89 -8.76 1.71
N GLU A 30 2.56 -10.00 2.04
CA GLU A 30 3.50 -11.12 1.85
C GLU A 30 3.56 -11.57 0.39
N LEU A 31 2.42 -11.60 -0.31
CA LEU A 31 2.38 -11.91 -1.74
C LEU A 31 3.10 -10.88 -2.62
N LYS A 32 3.27 -9.64 -2.14
CA LYS A 32 4.14 -8.65 -2.79
C LYS A 32 5.62 -9.01 -2.77
N LYS A 33 6.05 -9.89 -1.85
CA LYS A 33 7.44 -10.34 -1.74
C LYS A 33 7.72 -11.57 -2.61
N GLY A 34 6.67 -12.32 -2.97
CA GLY A 34 6.75 -13.51 -3.81
C GLY A 34 5.49 -14.38 -3.71
N ALA A 35 5.40 -15.37 -4.59
CA ALA A 35 4.32 -16.35 -4.59
C ALA A 35 4.30 -17.17 -3.29
N LEU A 36 3.12 -17.53 -2.78
CA LEU A 36 2.97 -18.35 -1.57
C LEU A 36 1.96 -19.47 -1.76
N SER A 37 2.23 -20.63 -1.19
CA SER A 37 1.28 -21.73 -1.13
C SER A 37 0.21 -21.52 -0.05
N PHE A 38 -0.91 -22.24 -0.17
CA PHE A 38 -1.98 -22.20 0.82
C PHE A 38 -1.48 -22.48 2.26
N GLN A 39 -0.55 -23.42 2.43
CA GLN A 39 -0.04 -23.80 3.74
C GLN A 39 0.83 -22.71 4.37
N GLU A 40 1.63 -22.00 3.56
CA GLU A 40 2.43 -20.87 4.03
C GLU A 40 1.53 -19.72 4.47
N ILE A 41 0.49 -19.41 3.70
CA ILE A 41 -0.48 -18.37 4.05
C ILE A 41 -1.20 -18.71 5.37
N VAL A 42 -1.58 -19.99 5.58
CA VAL A 42 -2.15 -20.45 6.87
C VAL A 42 -1.17 -20.23 8.02
N ARG A 43 0.12 -20.56 7.84
CA ARG A 43 1.15 -20.38 8.86
C ARG A 43 1.40 -18.90 9.18
N ILE A 44 1.50 -18.05 8.16
CA ILE A 44 1.81 -16.62 8.35
C ILE A 44 0.65 -15.86 9.00
N THR A 45 -0.59 -16.21 8.64
CA THR A 45 -1.77 -15.50 9.16
C THR A 45 -2.21 -15.98 10.54
N ASP A 46 -1.76 -17.17 10.96
CA ASP A 46 -2.23 -17.87 12.17
C ASP A 46 -3.77 -17.93 12.22
N LYS A 47 -4.36 -18.41 11.11
CA LYS A 47 -5.81 -18.58 10.96
C LYS A 47 -6.15 -19.99 10.51
N SER A 48 -7.39 -20.40 10.78
CA SER A 48 -7.88 -21.70 10.33
C SER A 48 -7.93 -21.80 8.81
N LYS A 49 -7.79 -23.02 8.27
CA LYS A 49 -7.86 -23.28 6.83
C LYS A 49 -9.15 -22.75 6.19
N SER A 50 -10.30 -22.90 6.87
CA SER A 50 -11.58 -22.38 6.37
C SER A 50 -11.60 -20.85 6.27
N THR A 51 -11.01 -20.16 7.25
CA THR A 51 -10.89 -18.70 7.27
C THR A 51 -9.99 -18.20 6.14
N VAL A 52 -8.81 -18.82 5.98
CA VAL A 52 -7.87 -18.48 4.91
C VAL A 52 -8.49 -18.73 3.54
N SER A 53 -9.17 -19.87 3.36
CA SER A 53 -9.87 -20.18 2.12
C SER A 53 -10.89 -19.10 1.74
N LYS A 54 -11.69 -18.63 2.71
CA LYS A 54 -12.64 -17.52 2.50
C LYS A 54 -11.91 -16.24 2.10
N HIS A 55 -10.84 -15.86 2.80
CA HIS A 55 -10.06 -14.67 2.45
C HIS A 55 -9.45 -14.73 1.05
N LEU A 56 -8.87 -15.87 0.67
CA LEU A 56 -8.30 -16.05 -0.67
C LEU A 56 -9.38 -16.03 -1.75
N SER A 57 -10.54 -16.62 -1.50
CA SER A 57 -11.68 -16.54 -2.42
C SER A 57 -12.12 -15.10 -2.63
N ASP A 58 -12.27 -14.32 -1.56
CA ASP A 58 -12.63 -12.91 -1.64
C ASP A 58 -11.59 -12.09 -2.42
N LEU A 59 -10.30 -12.31 -2.12
CA LEU A 59 -9.19 -11.60 -2.78
C LEU A 59 -9.11 -11.94 -4.27
N ARG A 60 -9.36 -13.20 -4.66
CA ARG A 60 -9.44 -13.60 -6.06
C ARG A 60 -10.62 -12.96 -6.78
N LYS A 61 -11.80 -12.95 -6.14
CA LYS A 61 -13.00 -12.31 -6.71
C LYS A 61 -12.81 -10.81 -6.93
N ALA A 62 -12.07 -10.15 -6.04
CA ALA A 62 -11.69 -8.75 -6.18
C ALA A 62 -10.57 -8.53 -7.22
N GLY A 63 -10.03 -9.58 -7.86
CA GLY A 63 -8.95 -9.47 -8.84
C GLY A 63 -7.58 -9.12 -8.23
N LEU A 64 -7.45 -9.17 -6.90
CA LEU A 64 -6.24 -8.75 -6.20
C LEU A 64 -5.11 -9.78 -6.27
N ILE A 65 -5.47 -11.05 -6.38
CA ILE A 65 -4.56 -12.19 -6.45
C ILE A 65 -5.04 -13.18 -7.51
N VAL A 66 -4.11 -13.95 -8.04
CA VAL A 66 -4.37 -15.11 -8.91
C VAL A 66 -3.91 -16.40 -8.24
N GLU A 67 -4.49 -17.52 -8.65
CA GLU A 67 -4.06 -18.85 -8.25
C GLU A 67 -3.48 -19.56 -9.47
N MET A 68 -2.31 -20.13 -9.30
CA MET A 68 -1.57 -20.80 -10.36
C MET A 68 -1.06 -22.15 -9.84
N PRO A 69 -0.86 -23.14 -10.72
CA PRO A 69 -0.16 -24.36 -10.36
C PRO A 69 1.29 -24.02 -9.95
N ASP A 70 1.79 -24.66 -8.91
CA ASP A 70 3.18 -24.52 -8.48
C ASP A 70 4.12 -24.99 -9.62
N PRO A 71 5.13 -24.18 -10.01
CA PRO A 71 6.07 -24.53 -11.06
C PRO A 71 6.83 -25.84 -10.78
N GLU A 72 7.11 -26.14 -9.51
CA GLU A 72 7.91 -27.29 -9.08
C GLU A 72 7.04 -28.54 -8.84
N ASP A 73 5.77 -28.37 -8.42
CA ASP A 73 4.80 -29.46 -8.30
C ASP A 73 3.40 -29.02 -8.70
N ARG A 74 3.01 -29.27 -9.95
CA ARG A 74 1.70 -28.88 -10.51
C ARG A 74 0.47 -29.36 -9.71
N ARG A 75 0.62 -30.31 -8.78
CA ARG A 75 -0.47 -30.75 -7.88
C ARG A 75 -0.72 -29.75 -6.74
N ARG A 76 0.22 -28.85 -6.48
CA ARG A 76 0.15 -27.78 -5.50
C ARG A 76 -0.30 -26.49 -6.18
N LYS A 77 -0.95 -25.64 -5.39
CA LYS A 77 -1.43 -24.33 -5.82
C LYS A 77 -0.64 -23.26 -5.08
N VAL A 78 -0.17 -22.28 -5.84
CA VAL A 78 0.45 -21.05 -5.34
C VAL A 78 -0.44 -19.85 -5.68
N PHE A 79 -0.35 -18.83 -4.85
CA PHE A 79 -1.06 -17.58 -5.03
C PHE A 79 -0.04 -16.48 -5.32
N GLU A 80 -0.39 -15.58 -6.23
CA GLU A 80 0.44 -14.43 -6.62
C GLU A 80 -0.37 -13.14 -6.62
N ILE A 81 0.32 -12.02 -6.43
CA ILE A 81 -0.28 -10.69 -6.50
C ILE A 81 -0.67 -10.37 -7.95
N ASN A 82 -1.91 -9.92 -8.18
CA ASN A 82 -2.41 -9.49 -9.50
C ASN A 82 -2.91 -8.04 -9.47
N SER A 83 -2.38 -7.26 -8.53
CA SER A 83 -2.80 -5.89 -8.29
C SER A 83 -1.62 -5.02 -7.88
N ARG A 84 -1.74 -3.72 -8.16
CA ARG A 84 -0.72 -2.74 -7.81
C ARG A 84 -1.09 -2.05 -6.51
N TYR A 85 -0.19 -2.12 -5.53
CA TYR A 85 -0.35 -1.40 -4.28
C TYR A 85 -0.27 0.12 -4.51
N LEU A 86 -1.29 0.86 -4.06
CA LEU A 86 -1.35 2.32 -4.19
C LEU A 86 -1.00 3.05 -2.89
N GLY A 87 -1.37 2.49 -1.74
CA GLY A 87 -1.21 3.23 -0.48
C GLY A 87 -1.92 2.60 0.70
N LYS A 88 -1.74 3.22 1.86
CA LYS A 88 -2.52 2.94 3.06
C LYS A 88 -3.22 4.21 3.49
N LEU A 89 -4.49 4.10 3.84
CA LEU A 89 -5.15 5.16 4.60
C LEU A 89 -4.89 4.89 6.07
N THR A 90 -4.14 5.79 6.68
CA THR A 90 -3.86 5.75 8.11
C THR A 90 -3.88 7.18 8.57
N ARG A 91 -4.75 7.49 9.54
CA ARG A 91 -4.73 8.80 10.21
C ARG A 91 -3.43 8.87 11.01
N LYS A 92 -2.40 9.44 10.42
CA LYS A 92 -1.17 9.78 11.14
C LYS A 92 -1.47 10.90 12.12
N ARG A 93 -0.75 10.88 13.23
CA ARG A 93 -0.73 11.98 14.18
C ARG A 93 0.11 13.10 13.55
N ILE A 94 -0.33 14.34 13.67
CA ILE A 94 0.28 15.53 13.04
C ILE A 94 1.76 15.65 13.43
N ASP A 95 2.08 15.19 14.63
CA ASP A 95 3.39 15.08 15.27
C ASP A 95 4.43 14.18 14.55
N GLU A 96 4.05 13.42 13.50
CA GLU A 96 4.99 12.68 12.64
C GLU A 96 5.27 13.35 11.28
N LEU A 97 4.69 14.53 11.05
CA LEU A 97 4.88 15.30 9.81
C LEU A 97 5.95 16.36 10.03
N ASP A 98 6.81 16.52 9.04
CA ASP A 98 7.96 17.43 9.01
C ASP A 98 7.47 18.90 8.86
N GLU A 99 6.65 19.38 9.80
CA GLU A 99 6.08 20.75 9.77
C GLU A 99 7.19 21.81 9.82
N GLU A 100 8.20 21.62 10.68
CA GLU A 100 9.42 22.47 10.71
C GLU A 100 10.11 22.56 9.35
N LYS A 101 10.18 21.44 8.61
CA LYS A 101 10.81 21.41 7.29
C LYS A 101 9.96 22.13 6.25
N THR A 102 8.64 22.10 6.41
CA THR A 102 7.69 22.80 5.53
C THR A 102 7.80 24.32 5.70
N GLU A 103 7.88 24.77 6.95
CA GLU A 103 8.03 26.18 7.31
C GLU A 103 9.41 26.71 6.85
N PHE A 104 10.48 25.95 7.12
CA PHE A 104 11.84 26.26 6.63
C PHE A 104 11.89 26.38 5.10
N LEU A 105 11.29 25.43 4.36
CA LEU A 105 11.27 25.48 2.90
C LEU A 105 10.44 26.66 2.38
N ALA A 106 9.32 27.01 3.02
CA ALA A 106 8.51 28.15 2.62
C ALA A 106 9.25 29.48 2.80
N GLU A 107 9.96 29.65 3.91
CA GLU A 107 10.74 30.85 4.22
C GLU A 107 11.96 31.00 3.31
N HIS A 108 12.69 29.92 3.01
CA HIS A 108 13.98 30.01 2.31
C HIS A 108 13.88 29.89 0.79
N LEU A 109 12.76 29.44 0.23
CA LEU A 109 12.59 29.21 -1.22
C LEU A 109 11.79 30.30 -1.94
N THR A 110 11.02 31.10 -1.21
CA THR A 110 10.23 32.21 -1.80
C THR A 110 11.09 33.41 -2.20
N GLU A 111 12.31 33.53 -1.67
CA GLU A 111 13.19 34.69 -1.90
C GLU A 111 14.07 34.59 -3.16
N ARG A 112 14.28 33.39 -3.73
CA ARG A 112 15.34 33.18 -4.75
C ARG A 112 14.86 33.09 -6.20
N GLY A 113 13.55 33.02 -6.46
CA GLY A 113 12.99 33.01 -7.81
C GLY A 113 13.40 31.80 -8.68
N ASP A 114 13.95 30.73 -8.09
CA ASP A 114 14.33 29.51 -8.80
C ASP A 114 13.09 28.62 -9.03
N PRO A 115 12.68 28.38 -10.29
CA PRO A 115 11.53 27.53 -10.60
C PRO A 115 11.65 26.11 -10.02
N LEU A 116 12.86 25.53 -9.97
CA LEU A 116 13.05 24.17 -9.47
C LEU A 116 12.72 24.08 -7.97
N GLU A 117 13.18 25.04 -7.20
CA GLU A 117 12.89 25.12 -5.77
C GLU A 117 11.40 25.38 -5.50
N PHE A 118 10.75 26.20 -6.33
CA PHE A 118 9.29 26.36 -6.26
C PHE A 118 8.55 25.03 -6.48
N PHE A 119 8.94 24.25 -7.50
CA PHE A 119 8.34 22.93 -7.74
C PHE A 119 8.58 21.98 -6.56
N ARG A 120 9.79 21.98 -5.97
CA ARG A 120 10.09 21.16 -4.78
C ARG A 120 9.20 21.53 -3.60
N LEU A 121 9.03 22.82 -3.32
CA LEU A 121 8.13 23.29 -2.26
C LEU A 121 6.67 22.86 -2.53
N MET A 122 6.18 23.08 -3.74
CA MET A 122 4.80 22.73 -4.11
C MET A 122 4.51 21.24 -3.94
N PHE A 123 5.40 20.36 -4.42
CA PHE A 123 5.23 18.91 -4.24
C PHE A 123 5.36 18.47 -2.77
N HIS A 124 6.22 19.14 -1.99
CA HIS A 124 6.34 18.89 -0.56
C HIS A 124 5.05 19.26 0.18
N VAL A 125 4.51 20.45 -0.05
CA VAL A 125 3.24 20.90 0.53
C VAL A 125 2.10 19.96 0.15
N LEU A 126 1.97 19.62 -1.14
CA LEU A 126 0.96 18.67 -1.60
C LEU A 126 1.05 17.32 -0.87
N ARG A 127 2.28 16.78 -0.71
CA ARG A 127 2.52 15.53 0.02
C ARG A 127 2.10 15.66 1.48
N VAL A 128 2.48 16.73 2.15
CA VAL A 128 2.16 16.96 3.57
C VAL A 128 0.65 17.01 3.78
N GLU A 129 -0.06 17.81 2.98
CA GLU A 129 -1.52 17.95 3.09
C GLU A 129 -2.26 16.63 2.86
N LEU A 130 -1.84 15.84 1.86
CA LEU A 130 -2.41 14.51 1.61
C LEU A 130 -2.21 13.58 2.80
N ILE A 131 -1.02 13.59 3.43
CA ILE A 131 -0.76 12.75 4.60
C ILE A 131 -1.55 13.24 5.83
N LYS A 132 -1.76 14.55 6.00
CA LYS A 132 -2.64 15.12 7.05
C LYS A 132 -4.08 14.60 6.91
N GLU A 133 -4.58 14.50 5.69
CA GLU A 133 -5.89 13.90 5.38
C GLU A 133 -5.88 12.35 5.45
N GLY A 134 -4.74 11.75 5.83
CA GLY A 134 -4.59 10.31 6.01
C GLY A 134 -4.33 9.54 4.72
N ILE A 135 -4.05 10.23 3.61
CA ILE A 135 -3.72 9.65 2.31
C ILE A 135 -2.21 9.51 2.19
N ASN A 136 -1.67 8.32 2.45
CA ASN A 136 -0.24 8.07 2.27
C ASN A 136 0.08 7.79 0.79
N ILE A 137 0.71 8.78 0.14
CA ILE A 137 1.14 8.69 -1.27
C ILE A 137 2.59 8.22 -1.48
N ASP A 138 3.35 7.97 -0.40
CA ASP A 138 4.76 7.55 -0.49
C ASP A 138 4.99 6.36 -1.44
N PRO A 139 4.11 5.32 -1.50
CA PRO A 139 4.28 4.21 -2.42
C PRO A 139 4.22 4.63 -3.89
N VAL A 140 3.34 5.58 -4.23
CA VAL A 140 3.23 6.11 -5.60
C VAL A 140 4.45 6.95 -5.94
N LEU A 141 4.90 7.81 -5.02
CA LEU A 141 6.11 8.62 -5.20
C LEU A 141 7.35 7.74 -5.40
N HIS A 142 7.49 6.68 -4.61
CA HIS A 142 8.61 5.74 -4.73
C HIS A 142 8.63 5.03 -6.08
N GLU A 143 7.48 4.56 -6.58
CA GLU A 143 7.38 3.93 -7.89
C GLU A 143 7.59 4.92 -9.05
N ALA A 144 7.14 6.17 -8.91
CA ALA A 144 7.42 7.22 -9.89
C ALA A 144 8.91 7.53 -9.96
N GLY A 145 9.59 7.60 -8.80
CA GLY A 145 11.03 7.84 -8.73
C GLY A 145 11.89 6.73 -9.34
N LYS A 146 11.40 5.48 -9.44
CA LYS A 146 12.11 4.40 -10.16
C LYS A 146 12.11 4.55 -11.69
N ARG A 147 11.27 5.45 -12.23
CA ARG A 147 11.09 5.64 -13.68
C ARG A 147 11.94 6.77 -14.25
N ILE A 148 12.61 7.53 -13.39
CA ILE A 148 13.46 8.69 -13.71
C ILE A 148 14.87 8.32 -13.26
#